data_AF-A0A3M1CC86-F1
#
_entry.id   AF-A0A3M1CC86-F1
#
_cell.length_a   1.000
_cell.length_b   1.000
_cell.length_c   1.000
_cell.angle_alpha   90.00
_cell.angle_beta   90.00
_cell.angle_gamma   90.00
#
_symmetry.space_group_name_H-M   'P 1'
#
loop_
_entity.id
_entity.type
_entity.pdbx_description
1 polymer ?
#
loop_
_entity_poly.entity_id
_entity_poly.type
_entity_poly.pdbx_seq_one_letter_code
_entity_poly.pdbx_strand_id
1 'polypeptide(L)'
;MKIFFLTFFLSLSAYAYIPQTWMILSRTAENHGKGIYKILQTVTFFVKDSPLQVQETWIIESENKMRMEARGVGPLKDKVHLYYVYEGPYRYFLNQKQQRKVVKTPLSQTERYFHFRFSKNIKPLLVALNILPPEALKAPPRFWTLNAVKYPTEPFKRLSRTGGVVNYAFGTPTPPDSDHLLPGLWIEQDHFVIRKLRFPSQWTLTADQYKRYARGLWLPQKRTLQKEQVITFSINHVKPLYASSKVKELLNPKDLLKNKESYKVLLPSEEVILNFYRNFR
;
A
#
# COMPACT_ATOMS: atom_id res chain seq x y z
N MET A 1 57.55 31.67 -19.21
CA MET A 1 57.29 31.01 -17.92
C MET A 1 55.81 30.66 -17.86
N LYS A 2 55.43 29.39 -18.13
CA LYS A 2 54.02 28.97 -18.17
C LYS A 2 53.59 28.54 -16.77
N ILE A 3 52.75 29.33 -16.12
CA ILE A 3 52.13 28.99 -14.84
C ILE A 3 50.98 28.02 -15.14
N PHE A 4 51.20 26.74 -14.85
CA PHE A 4 50.16 25.71 -14.87
C PHE A 4 49.34 25.86 -13.58
N PHE A 5 48.14 26.45 -13.68
CA PHE A 5 47.19 26.49 -12.57
C PHE A 5 46.58 25.09 -12.40
N LEU A 6 47.11 24.33 -11.45
CA LEU A 6 46.58 23.02 -11.06
C LEU A 6 45.36 23.25 -10.15
N THR A 7 44.17 23.28 -10.72
CA THR A 7 42.91 23.34 -9.96
C THR A 7 42.69 22.00 -9.26
N PHE A 8 43.14 21.91 -8.01
CA PHE A 8 42.78 20.81 -7.10
C PHE A 8 41.27 20.92 -6.82
N PHE A 9 40.46 20.13 -7.54
CA PHE A 9 39.07 19.92 -7.19
C PHE A 9 39.03 19.12 -5.89
N LEU A 10 38.93 19.82 -4.76
CA LEU A 10 38.59 19.23 -3.47
C LEU A 10 37.17 18.67 -3.57
N SER A 11 37.05 17.37 -3.84
CA SER A 11 35.78 16.64 -3.76
C SER A 11 35.38 16.55 -2.29
N LEU A 12 34.65 17.55 -1.81
CA LEU A 12 33.99 17.50 -0.51
C LEU A 12 33.00 16.33 -0.54
N SER A 13 33.28 15.29 0.25
CA SER A 13 32.36 14.17 0.46
C SER A 13 31.06 14.69 1.08
N ALA A 14 30.03 14.89 0.26
CA ALA A 14 28.70 15.24 0.72
C ALA A 14 28.04 13.99 1.33
N TYR A 15 28.14 13.85 2.65
CA TYR A 15 27.40 12.82 3.37
C TYR A 15 25.92 13.21 3.41
N ALA A 16 25.13 12.58 2.54
CA ALA A 16 23.68 12.76 2.56
C ALA A 16 23.08 12.07 3.79
N TYR A 17 22.60 12.85 4.75
CA TYR A 17 21.88 12.34 5.90
C TYR A 17 20.53 11.73 5.47
N ILE A 18 20.30 10.45 5.78
CA ILE A 18 19.02 9.78 5.56
C ILE A 18 18.26 9.67 6.88
N PRO A 19 17.08 10.30 7.04
CA PRO A 19 16.32 10.26 8.28
C PRO A 19 15.96 8.85 8.74
N GLN A 20 15.80 8.63 10.04
CA GLN A 20 15.50 7.31 10.60
C GLN A 20 14.19 6.72 10.06
N THR A 21 14.12 5.38 9.93
CA THR A 21 12.95 4.66 9.41
C THR A 21 11.63 5.05 10.08
N TRP A 22 11.64 5.21 11.41
CA TRP A 22 10.43 5.61 12.13
C TRP A 22 9.94 7.00 11.71
N MET A 23 10.83 7.95 11.43
CA MET A 23 10.48 9.30 11.01
C MET A 23 9.83 9.26 9.62
N ILE A 24 10.48 8.58 8.67
CA ILE A 24 10.00 8.46 7.28
C ILE A 24 8.60 7.80 7.28
N LEU A 25 8.44 6.67 7.98
CA LEU A 25 7.15 5.97 8.04
C LEU A 25 6.09 6.76 8.81
N SER A 26 6.46 7.55 9.82
CA SER A 26 5.49 8.36 10.56
C SER A 26 4.99 9.54 9.72
N ARG A 27 5.89 10.23 8.99
CA ARG A 27 5.51 11.26 8.01
C ARG A 27 4.65 10.68 6.89
N THR A 28 4.95 9.45 6.45
CA THR A 28 4.11 8.75 5.48
C THR A 28 2.71 8.45 6.04
N ALA A 29 2.61 8.05 7.31
CA ALA A 29 1.33 7.80 7.97
C ALA A 29 0.48 9.08 8.10
N GLU A 30 1.11 10.24 8.33
CA GLU A 30 0.43 11.55 8.40
C GLU A 30 -0.35 11.85 7.10
N ASN A 31 0.19 11.41 5.96
CA ASN A 31 -0.44 11.55 4.64
C ASN A 31 -1.58 10.57 4.38
N HIS A 32 -1.80 9.56 5.23
CA HIS A 32 -2.92 8.64 5.03
C HIS A 32 -4.24 9.20 5.57
N GLY A 33 -4.22 10.39 6.17
CA GLY A 33 -5.41 11.12 6.63
C GLY A 33 -5.96 10.65 7.98
N LYS A 34 -7.05 11.29 8.43
CA LYS A 34 -7.72 10.99 9.71
C LYS A 34 -9.21 10.66 9.54
N GLY A 35 -9.70 9.65 10.29
CA GLY A 35 -11.10 9.23 10.28
C GLY A 35 -11.45 8.21 9.19
N ILE A 36 -12.75 8.10 8.87
CA ILE A 36 -13.29 7.09 7.94
C ILE A 36 -13.48 7.71 6.55
N TYR A 37 -13.14 6.96 5.51
CA TYR A 37 -13.31 7.37 4.11
C TYR A 37 -14.12 6.35 3.32
N LYS A 38 -14.95 6.83 2.40
CA LYS A 38 -15.51 6.04 1.30
C LYS A 38 -14.69 6.33 0.04
N ILE A 39 -14.07 5.30 -0.53
CA ILE A 39 -13.27 5.41 -1.76
C ILE A 39 -13.95 4.58 -2.85
N LEU A 40 -14.21 5.21 -3.98
CA LEU A 40 -14.70 4.54 -5.18
C LEU A 40 -13.54 4.47 -6.18
N GLN A 41 -13.21 3.27 -6.63
CA GLN A 41 -12.16 3.06 -7.63
C GLN A 41 -12.57 2.04 -8.68
N THR A 42 -11.98 2.16 -9.86
CA THR A 42 -12.11 1.17 -10.93
C THR A 42 -10.82 0.37 -11.02
N VAL A 43 -10.95 -0.96 -10.96
CA VAL A 43 -9.87 -1.91 -11.23
C VAL A 43 -10.03 -2.39 -12.66
N THR A 44 -9.00 -2.21 -13.48
CA THR A 44 -8.99 -2.66 -14.87
C THR A 44 -7.95 -3.76 -15.05
N PHE A 45 -8.41 -4.90 -15.56
CA PHE A 45 -7.61 -6.06 -15.92
C PHE A 45 -7.41 -6.06 -17.43
N PHE A 46 -6.16 -6.07 -17.89
CA PHE A 46 -5.83 -6.20 -19.30
C PHE A 46 -5.66 -7.68 -19.64
N VAL A 47 -6.72 -8.29 -20.19
CA VAL A 47 -6.74 -9.70 -20.57
C VAL A 47 -6.84 -9.79 -22.09
N LYS A 48 -5.77 -10.23 -22.76
CA LYS A 48 -5.66 -10.19 -24.22
C LYS A 48 -5.90 -8.74 -24.70
N ASP A 49 -6.85 -8.53 -25.61
CA ASP A 49 -7.14 -7.23 -26.22
C ASP A 49 -8.36 -6.50 -25.60
N SER A 50 -8.98 -7.05 -24.56
CA SER A 50 -10.20 -6.49 -23.97
C SER A 50 -10.02 -6.14 -22.49
N PRO A 51 -10.15 -4.85 -22.11
CA PRO A 51 -10.09 -4.47 -20.71
C PRO A 51 -11.36 -4.93 -19.98
N LEU A 52 -11.18 -5.71 -18.92
CA LEU A 52 -12.25 -6.08 -18.00
C LEU A 52 -12.22 -5.16 -16.79
N GLN A 53 -13.39 -4.67 -16.35
CA GLN A 53 -13.46 -3.67 -15.30
C GLN A 53 -14.33 -4.11 -14.12
N VAL A 54 -13.85 -3.83 -12.92
CA VAL A 54 -14.58 -4.02 -11.67
C VAL A 54 -14.55 -2.73 -10.88
N GLN A 55 -15.71 -2.25 -10.46
CA GLN A 55 -15.85 -1.09 -9.59
C GLN A 55 -15.78 -1.53 -8.13
N GLU A 56 -14.81 -1.01 -7.39
CA GLU A 56 -14.64 -1.26 -5.96
C GLU A 56 -15.12 -0.04 -5.14
N THR A 57 -15.96 -0.29 -4.16
CA THR A 57 -16.33 0.65 -3.11
C THR A 57 -15.71 0.23 -1.80
N TRP A 58 -14.82 1.05 -1.27
CA TRP A 58 -14.17 0.87 0.01
C TRP A 58 -14.75 1.77 1.07
N ILE A 59 -14.88 1.26 2.29
CA ILE A 59 -15.06 2.04 3.51
C ILE A 59 -13.85 1.73 4.40
N ILE A 60 -13.01 2.72 4.68
CA ILE A 60 -11.72 2.51 5.35
C ILE A 60 -11.64 3.38 6.60
N GLU A 61 -11.57 2.74 7.77
CA GLU A 61 -11.25 3.39 9.05
C GLU A 61 -9.73 3.36 9.30
N SER A 62 -9.10 2.21 9.09
CA SER A 62 -7.66 2.00 9.24
C SER A 62 -7.18 0.84 8.37
N GLU A 63 -5.87 0.58 8.38
CA GLU A 63 -5.26 -0.59 7.72
C GLU A 63 -5.72 -1.94 8.27
N ASN A 64 -6.37 -1.97 9.43
CA ASN A 64 -6.88 -3.20 10.03
C ASN A 64 -8.40 -3.22 10.13
N LYS A 65 -9.09 -2.17 9.66
CA LYS A 65 -10.55 -2.09 9.72
C LYS A 65 -11.10 -1.38 8.50
N MET A 66 -11.59 -2.19 7.58
CA MET A 66 -12.10 -1.73 6.29
C MET A 66 -13.16 -2.69 5.75
N ARG A 67 -13.97 -2.20 4.82
CA ARG A 67 -14.92 -2.98 4.05
C ARG A 67 -14.68 -2.69 2.58
N MET A 68 -14.79 -3.70 1.75
CA MET A 68 -14.80 -3.58 0.30
C MET A 68 -16.03 -4.27 -0.27
N GLU A 69 -16.64 -3.61 -1.25
CA GLU A 69 -17.60 -4.19 -2.17
C GLU A 69 -17.02 -4.07 -3.59
N ALA A 70 -17.05 -5.15 -4.35
CA ALA A 70 -16.63 -5.17 -5.75
C ALA A 70 -17.81 -5.55 -6.64
N ARG A 71 -18.04 -4.79 -7.72
CA ARG A 71 -19.10 -5.03 -8.73
C ARG A 71 -18.54 -5.00 -10.13
N GLY A 72 -18.84 -6.02 -10.92
CA GLY A 72 -18.43 -6.09 -12.32
C GLY A 72 -19.11 -5.01 -13.18
N VAL A 73 -18.38 -4.48 -14.16
CA VAL A 73 -18.86 -3.47 -15.10
C VAL A 73 -18.76 -4.02 -16.53
N GLY A 74 -19.62 -3.55 -17.43
CA GLY A 74 -19.59 -3.94 -18.84
C GLY A 74 -19.76 -5.47 -19.00
N PRO A 75 -18.82 -6.18 -19.64
CA PRO A 75 -18.89 -7.65 -19.83
C PRO A 75 -18.96 -8.48 -18.53
N LEU A 76 -18.57 -7.89 -17.39
CA LEU A 76 -18.61 -8.51 -16.06
C LEU A 76 -19.84 -8.13 -15.24
N LYS A 77 -20.73 -7.29 -15.78
CA LYS A 77 -21.98 -6.93 -15.12
C LYS A 77 -22.75 -8.20 -14.76
N ASP A 78 -23.24 -8.26 -13.53
CA ASP A 78 -23.97 -9.41 -12.97
C ASP A 78 -23.16 -10.72 -12.87
N LYS A 79 -21.85 -10.71 -13.15
CA LYS A 79 -20.93 -11.85 -12.97
C LYS A 79 -20.01 -11.70 -11.77
N VAL A 80 -19.74 -10.47 -11.35
CA VAL A 80 -18.88 -10.17 -10.21
C VAL A 80 -19.65 -9.34 -9.19
N HIS A 81 -19.79 -9.88 -7.99
CA HIS A 81 -20.31 -9.17 -6.82
C HIS A 81 -19.73 -9.79 -5.55
N LEU A 82 -18.80 -9.08 -4.90
CA LEU A 82 -18.06 -9.61 -3.74
C LEU A 82 -18.09 -8.60 -2.60
N TYR A 83 -18.10 -9.10 -1.37
CA TYR A 83 -18.06 -8.30 -0.15
C TYR A 83 -17.02 -8.85 0.81
N TYR A 84 -16.04 -8.02 1.15
CA TYR A 84 -15.01 -8.33 2.14
C TYR A 84 -15.10 -7.34 3.30
N VAL A 85 -15.07 -7.85 4.53
CA VAL A 85 -14.86 -7.06 5.74
C VAL A 85 -13.54 -7.48 6.35
N TYR A 86 -12.70 -6.53 6.70
CA TYR A 86 -11.38 -6.78 7.27
C TYR A 86 -11.39 -6.28 8.70
N GLU A 87 -10.96 -7.14 9.62
CA GLU A 87 -10.81 -6.83 11.03
C GLU A 87 -9.53 -7.49 11.54
N GLY A 88 -8.55 -6.67 11.92
CA GLY A 88 -7.23 -7.14 12.33
C GLY A 88 -6.50 -7.86 11.18
N PRO A 89 -5.94 -9.07 11.44
CA PRO A 89 -5.23 -9.85 10.43
C PRO A 89 -6.17 -10.72 9.57
N TYR A 90 -7.49 -10.61 9.73
CA TYR A 90 -8.46 -11.48 9.09
C TYR A 90 -9.35 -10.73 8.09
N ARG A 91 -9.76 -11.48 7.07
CA ARG A 91 -10.78 -11.11 6.08
C ARG A 91 -11.98 -12.04 6.22
N TYR A 92 -13.15 -11.43 6.28
CA TYR A 92 -14.45 -12.06 6.43
C TYR A 92 -15.25 -11.86 5.15
N PHE A 93 -15.92 -12.91 4.67
CA PHE A 93 -16.73 -12.86 3.46
C PHE A 93 -17.78 -13.95 3.46
N LEU A 94 -18.80 -13.85 2.60
CA LEU A 94 -19.75 -14.92 2.36
C LEU A 94 -19.29 -15.76 1.15
N ASN A 95 -19.46 -17.08 1.21
CA ASN A 95 -19.32 -17.93 0.01
C ASN A 95 -20.63 -17.93 -0.81
N GLN A 96 -20.64 -18.63 -1.95
CA GLN A 96 -21.85 -18.78 -2.79
C GLN A 96 -23.04 -19.44 -2.05
N LYS A 97 -22.76 -20.23 -1.00
CA LYS A 97 -23.78 -20.84 -0.10
C LYS A 97 -24.22 -19.89 1.02
N GLN A 98 -23.87 -18.59 0.94
CA GLN A 98 -24.13 -17.56 1.96
C GLN A 98 -23.58 -17.88 3.36
N GLN A 99 -22.57 -18.75 3.45
CA GLN A 99 -21.90 -19.06 4.70
C GLN A 99 -20.72 -18.11 4.90
N ARG A 100 -20.61 -17.54 6.10
CA ARG A 100 -19.46 -16.71 6.46
C ARG A 100 -18.19 -17.56 6.52
N LYS A 101 -17.16 -17.12 5.79
CA LYS A 101 -15.80 -17.64 5.83
C LYS A 101 -14.86 -16.59 6.41
N VAL A 102 -13.79 -17.07 7.03
CA VAL A 102 -12.74 -16.26 7.63
C VAL A 102 -11.41 -16.79 7.10
N VAL A 103 -10.58 -15.90 6.58
CA VAL A 103 -9.24 -16.23 6.11
C VAL A 103 -8.25 -15.19 6.61
N LYS A 104 -6.98 -15.57 6.78
CA LYS A 104 -5.92 -14.60 7.06
C LYS A 104 -5.77 -13.67 5.85
N THR A 105 -5.69 -12.37 6.09
CA THR A 105 -5.48 -11.36 5.06
C THR A 105 -4.09 -11.56 4.44
N PRO A 106 -3.97 -11.64 3.10
CA PRO A 106 -2.68 -11.76 2.45
C PRO A 106 -1.75 -10.59 2.80
N LEU A 107 -0.44 -10.84 2.89
CA LEU A 107 0.55 -9.78 3.07
C LEU A 107 0.57 -8.81 1.87
N SER A 108 0.22 -9.29 0.68
CA SER A 108 0.12 -8.51 -0.56
C SER A 108 -1.16 -7.68 -0.67
N GLN A 109 -2.04 -7.67 0.33
CA GLN A 109 -3.23 -6.81 0.31
C GLN A 109 -2.80 -5.34 0.23
N THR A 110 -3.18 -4.65 -0.85
CA THR A 110 -2.53 -3.37 -1.20
C THR A 110 -3.00 -2.19 -0.34
N GLU A 111 -4.27 -2.15 0.07
CA GLU A 111 -4.83 -0.98 0.77
C GLU A 111 -4.19 -0.75 2.14
N ARG A 112 -3.70 -1.79 2.80
CA ARG A 112 -2.98 -1.68 4.08
C ARG A 112 -1.76 -0.75 4.00
N TYR A 113 -1.10 -0.71 2.85
CA TYR A 113 0.08 0.13 2.64
C TYR A 113 -0.26 1.60 2.42
N PHE A 114 -1.47 1.93 1.94
CA PHE A 114 -1.91 3.31 1.66
C PHE A 114 -2.83 3.89 2.74
N HIS A 115 -3.13 3.11 3.79
CA HIS A 115 -4.09 3.50 4.81
C HIS A 115 -3.63 3.22 6.25
N PHE A 116 -2.34 2.94 6.47
CA PHE A 116 -1.82 2.79 7.83
C PHE A 116 -1.77 4.13 8.56
N ARG A 117 -2.29 4.16 9.80
CA ARG A 117 -2.36 5.38 10.62
C ARG A 117 -1.12 5.65 11.45
N PHE A 118 -0.33 4.63 11.70
CA PHE A 118 0.85 4.70 12.55
C PHE A 118 1.97 3.85 12.00
N SER A 119 3.21 4.34 12.10
CA SER A 119 4.41 3.59 11.69
C SER A 119 4.53 2.23 12.39
N LYS A 120 4.13 2.14 13.66
CA LYS A 120 4.11 0.88 14.43
C LYS A 120 3.21 -0.21 13.82
N ASN A 121 2.20 0.16 13.04
CA ASN A 121 1.25 -0.79 12.44
C ASN A 121 1.76 -1.35 11.10
N ILE A 122 2.53 -0.56 10.35
CA ILE A 122 3.08 -0.99 9.05
C ILE A 122 4.40 -1.76 9.19
N LYS A 123 5.23 -1.44 10.19
CA LYS A 123 6.54 -2.10 10.39
C LYS A 123 6.44 -3.63 10.46
N PRO A 124 5.52 -4.25 11.22
CA PRO A 124 5.37 -5.71 11.24
C PRO A 124 5.07 -6.31 9.86
N LEU A 125 4.32 -5.59 9.02
CA LEU A 125 4.03 -6.04 7.65
C LEU A 125 5.27 -5.97 6.76
N LEU A 126 6.06 -4.90 6.88
CA LEU A 126 7.31 -4.78 6.13
C LEU A 126 8.35 -5.82 6.57
N VAL A 127 8.38 -6.20 7.86
CA VAL A 127 9.20 -7.32 8.34
C VAL A 127 8.71 -8.65 7.77
N ALA A 128 7.39 -8.90 7.79
CA ALA A 128 6.82 -10.11 7.22
C ALA A 128 7.01 -10.23 5.69
N LEU A 129 7.25 -9.11 4.99
CA LEU A 129 7.61 -9.07 3.57
C LEU A 129 9.12 -9.15 3.31
N ASN A 130 9.96 -9.29 4.34
CA ASN A 130 11.43 -9.21 4.24
C ASN A 130 11.94 -7.87 3.66
N ILE A 131 11.21 -6.78 3.88
CA ILE A 131 11.61 -5.41 3.47
C ILE A 131 12.38 -4.73 4.60
N LEU A 132 11.94 -4.91 5.85
CA LEU A 132 12.64 -4.45 7.04
C LEU A 132 13.16 -5.65 7.82
N PRO A 133 14.31 -5.54 8.48
CA PRO A 133 14.76 -6.59 9.37
C PRO A 133 14.00 -6.52 10.72
N PRO A 134 13.94 -7.61 11.51
CA PRO A 134 13.19 -7.65 12.76
C PRO A 134 13.59 -6.55 13.77
N GLU A 135 14.84 -6.11 13.76
CA GLU A 135 15.37 -5.06 14.64
C GLU A 135 14.67 -3.72 14.42
N ALA A 136 14.10 -3.47 13.23
CA ALA A 136 13.35 -2.26 12.93
C ALA A 136 12.05 -2.13 13.75
N LEU A 137 11.59 -3.21 14.38
CA LEU A 137 10.45 -3.22 15.31
C LEU A 137 10.79 -2.60 16.67
N LYS A 138 12.08 -2.52 17.04
CA LYS A 138 12.50 -1.91 18.30
C LYS A 138 12.08 -0.44 18.33
N ALA A 139 11.64 0.00 19.51
CA ALA A 139 11.32 1.40 19.73
C ALA A 139 12.59 2.25 19.58
N PRO A 140 12.50 3.49 19.06
CA PRO A 140 13.65 4.37 19.04
C PRO A 140 14.14 4.62 20.47
N PRO A 141 15.46 4.70 20.69
CA PRO A 141 16.00 5.09 22.00
C PRO A 141 15.47 6.46 22.38
N ARG A 142 15.02 6.61 23.63
CA ARG A 142 14.66 7.92 24.21
C ARG A 142 15.96 8.59 24.64
N PHE A 143 16.43 9.56 23.87
CA PHE A 143 17.61 10.34 24.25
C PHE A 143 17.20 11.43 25.26
N TRP A 144 17.93 11.50 26.38
CA TRP A 144 17.73 12.52 27.41
C TRP A 144 18.84 13.58 27.44
N THR A 145 19.95 13.35 26.72
CA THR A 145 21.11 14.25 26.70
C THR A 145 21.61 14.49 25.27
N LEU A 146 21.88 15.76 24.92
CA LEU A 146 22.33 16.20 23.59
C LEU A 146 23.64 15.54 23.13
N ASN A 147 24.53 15.20 24.07
CA ASN A 147 25.85 14.63 23.76
C ASN A 147 25.82 13.14 23.39
N ALA A 148 24.67 12.47 23.47
CA ALA A 148 24.53 11.03 23.24
C ALA A 148 23.79 10.65 21.94
N VAL A 149 23.47 11.63 21.08
CA VAL A 149 22.70 11.36 19.85
C VAL A 149 23.60 10.78 18.76
N LYS A 150 23.94 9.49 18.90
CA LYS A 150 24.47 8.68 17.79
C LYS A 150 23.29 8.10 17.02
N TYR A 151 23.12 8.53 15.78
CA TYR A 151 22.13 7.93 14.88
C TYR A 151 22.70 6.61 14.33
N PRO A 152 22.15 5.44 14.70
CA PRO A 152 22.60 4.18 14.14
C PRO A 152 22.34 4.18 12.63
N THR A 153 23.32 3.71 11.86
CA THR A 153 23.15 3.47 10.43
C THR A 153 22.18 2.31 10.22
N GLU A 154 21.16 2.52 9.39
CA GLU A 154 20.17 1.50 9.04
C GLU A 154 20.53 0.91 7.66
N PRO A 155 21.23 -0.25 7.58
CA PRO A 155 21.82 -0.74 6.33
C PRO A 155 20.78 -1.14 5.27
N PHE A 156 19.53 -1.37 5.69
CA PHE A 156 18.40 -1.72 4.84
C PHE A 156 17.71 -0.50 4.21
N LYS A 157 18.23 0.72 4.42
CA LYS A 157 17.67 1.97 3.92
C LYS A 157 18.72 2.73 3.10
N ARG A 158 18.32 3.23 1.93
CA ARG A 158 19.19 4.01 1.03
C ARG A 158 18.40 5.08 0.29
N LEU A 159 19.10 6.03 -0.31
CA LEU A 159 18.52 6.88 -1.33
C LEU A 159 18.49 6.13 -2.67
N SER A 160 17.44 6.36 -3.44
CA SER A 160 17.30 5.82 -4.79
C SER A 160 16.53 6.80 -5.66
N ARG A 161 16.63 6.65 -6.98
CA ARG A 161 15.79 7.39 -7.93
C ARG A 161 14.90 6.42 -8.70
N THR A 162 13.62 6.76 -8.82
CA THR A 162 12.67 6.05 -9.68
C THR A 162 11.76 7.08 -10.35
N GLY A 163 11.71 7.07 -11.68
CA GLY A 163 10.89 8.02 -12.45
C GLY A 163 11.27 9.49 -12.24
N GLY A 164 12.57 9.79 -12.11
CA GLY A 164 13.07 11.16 -11.89
C GLY A 164 12.94 11.68 -10.45
N VAL A 165 12.26 10.96 -9.56
CA VAL A 165 12.02 11.37 -8.17
C VAL A 165 13.02 10.70 -7.22
N VAL A 166 13.49 11.43 -6.21
CA VAL A 166 14.35 10.88 -5.14
C VAL A 166 13.46 10.22 -4.08
N ASN A 167 13.83 8.98 -3.71
CA ASN A 167 13.08 8.15 -2.79
C ASN A 167 13.98 7.60 -1.69
N TYR A 168 13.43 7.52 -0.48
CA TYR A 168 13.88 6.60 0.54
C TYR A 168 13.47 5.18 0.13
N ALA A 169 14.46 4.33 -0.17
CA ALA A 169 14.25 2.93 -0.47
C ALA A 169 14.59 2.05 0.74
N PHE A 170 13.67 1.16 1.08
CA PHE A 170 13.82 0.12 2.09
C PHE A 170 13.95 -1.26 1.43
N GLY A 171 14.69 -2.16 2.09
CA GLY A 171 14.95 -3.53 1.63
C GLY A 171 16.31 -3.66 0.94
N THR A 172 16.72 -4.89 0.67
CA THR A 172 18.01 -5.17 0.02
C THR A 172 17.99 -4.68 -1.43
N PRO A 173 19.03 -3.96 -1.91
CA PRO A 173 19.14 -3.58 -3.32
C PRO A 173 19.10 -4.82 -4.22
N THR A 174 18.28 -4.79 -5.26
CA THR A 174 18.32 -5.80 -6.31
C THR A 174 19.63 -5.62 -7.10
N PRO A 175 20.43 -6.68 -7.30
CA PRO A 175 21.59 -6.62 -8.20
C PRO A 175 21.15 -6.21 -9.62
N PRO A 176 21.97 -5.44 -10.38
CA PRO A 176 21.62 -4.99 -11.73
C PRO A 176 21.23 -6.12 -12.69
N ASP A 177 21.92 -7.27 -12.59
CA ASP A 177 21.79 -8.39 -13.52
C ASP A 177 20.87 -9.51 -12.99
N SER A 178 20.03 -9.22 -11.98
CA SER A 178 19.15 -10.23 -11.39
C SER A 178 17.74 -10.16 -11.97
N ASP A 179 17.29 -11.27 -12.56
CA ASP A 179 15.89 -11.47 -12.96
C ASP A 179 14.93 -11.53 -11.76
N HIS A 180 15.47 -11.83 -10.57
CA HIS A 180 14.69 -11.93 -9.34
C HIS A 180 14.73 -10.61 -8.55
N LEU A 181 13.66 -9.84 -8.66
CA LEU A 181 13.52 -8.57 -7.97
C LEU A 181 13.31 -8.79 -6.48
N LEU A 182 14.21 -8.24 -5.65
CA LEU A 182 14.07 -8.31 -4.20
C LEU A 182 12.92 -7.40 -3.70
N PRO A 183 12.22 -7.81 -2.61
CA PRO A 183 11.21 -6.97 -1.97
C PRO A 183 11.77 -5.61 -1.57
N GLY A 184 10.93 -4.59 -1.65
CA GLY A 184 11.33 -3.24 -1.27
C GLY A 184 10.19 -2.25 -1.24
N LEU A 185 10.41 -1.12 -0.57
CA LEU A 185 9.46 -0.03 -0.46
C LEU A 185 10.17 1.28 -0.82
N TRP A 186 9.57 2.08 -1.70
CA TRP A 186 10.07 3.39 -2.10
C TRP A 186 9.09 4.46 -1.65
N ILE A 187 9.58 5.38 -0.83
CA ILE A 187 8.83 6.53 -0.33
C ILE A 187 9.52 7.78 -0.84
N GLU A 188 8.79 8.63 -1.54
CA GLU A 188 9.29 9.90 -2.04
C GLU A 188 9.80 10.79 -0.89
N GLN A 189 10.95 11.43 -1.11
CA GLN A 189 11.61 12.23 -0.10
C GLN A 189 10.83 13.49 0.30
N ASP A 190 10.26 14.20 -0.67
CA ASP A 190 9.70 15.54 -0.43
C ASP A 190 8.31 15.45 0.19
N HIS A 191 7.46 14.61 -0.38
CA HIS A 191 6.06 14.49 0.05
C HIS A 191 5.80 13.34 1.00
N PHE A 192 6.75 12.44 1.25
CA PHE A 192 6.55 11.23 2.07
C PHE A 192 5.35 10.38 1.61
N VAL A 193 5.29 10.09 0.31
CA VAL A 193 4.27 9.23 -0.29
C VAL A 193 4.89 7.97 -0.90
N ILE A 194 4.16 6.85 -0.86
CA ILE A 194 4.66 5.57 -1.39
C ILE A 194 4.62 5.58 -2.91
N ARG A 195 5.76 5.49 -3.58
CA ARG A 195 5.82 5.45 -5.06
C ARG A 195 5.88 4.04 -5.61
N LYS A 196 6.47 3.12 -4.86
CA LYS A 196 6.66 1.74 -5.31
C LYS A 196 6.72 0.78 -4.13
N LEU A 197 6.17 -0.42 -4.33
CA LEU A 197 6.26 -1.55 -3.42
C LEU A 197 6.52 -2.81 -4.25
N ARG A 198 7.53 -3.60 -3.88
CA ARG A 198 7.80 -4.91 -4.46
C ARG A 198 7.52 -5.99 -3.42
N PHE A 199 6.72 -6.96 -3.79
CA PHE A 199 6.37 -8.10 -2.94
C PHE A 199 7.33 -9.28 -3.20
N PRO A 200 7.51 -10.20 -2.22
CA PRO A 200 8.23 -11.46 -2.42
C PRO A 200 7.71 -12.31 -3.57
N SER A 201 6.42 -12.16 -3.93
CA SER A 201 5.78 -12.86 -5.05
C SER A 201 6.16 -12.30 -6.43
N GLN A 202 7.14 -11.39 -6.51
CA GLN A 202 7.62 -10.68 -7.70
C GLN A 202 6.64 -9.66 -8.29
N TRP A 203 5.48 -9.46 -7.66
CA TRP A 203 4.57 -8.40 -8.03
C TRP A 203 5.13 -7.04 -7.62
N THR A 204 5.05 -6.08 -8.53
CA THR A 204 5.42 -4.68 -8.31
C THR A 204 4.17 -3.82 -8.35
N LEU A 205 3.94 -3.04 -7.29
CA LEU A 205 2.92 -2.01 -7.23
C LEU A 205 3.59 -0.64 -7.38
N THR A 206 3.18 0.15 -8.37
CA THR A 206 3.55 1.56 -8.53
C THR A 206 2.36 2.46 -8.25
N ALA A 207 2.63 3.69 -7.80
CA ALA A 207 1.63 4.66 -7.38
C ALA A 207 2.02 6.07 -7.83
N ASP A 208 1.14 6.67 -8.64
CA ASP A 208 1.41 7.92 -9.34
C ASP A 208 0.22 8.89 -9.25
N GLN A 209 0.45 10.12 -9.70
CA GLN A 209 -0.56 11.18 -9.77
C GLN A 209 -1.25 11.40 -8.40
N TYR A 210 -0.44 11.69 -7.38
CA TYR A 210 -0.96 11.92 -6.04
C TYR A 210 -1.86 13.14 -5.98
N LYS A 211 -3.00 12.98 -5.30
CA LYS A 211 -3.94 14.06 -5.02
C LYS A 211 -4.25 14.12 -3.54
N ARG A 212 -4.39 15.34 -3.04
CA ARG A 212 -4.83 15.61 -1.67
C ARG A 212 -6.37 15.64 -1.60
N TYR A 213 -6.89 15.02 -0.56
CA TYR A 213 -8.30 14.92 -0.20
C TYR A 213 -8.53 15.51 1.20
N ALA A 214 -9.80 15.49 1.64
CA ALA A 214 -10.17 15.99 2.96
C ALA A 214 -9.40 15.28 4.09
N ARG A 215 -9.27 15.97 5.24
CA ARG A 215 -8.66 15.45 6.48
C ARG A 215 -7.23 14.90 6.32
N GLY A 216 -6.46 15.51 5.42
CA GLY A 216 -5.02 15.23 5.23
C GLY A 216 -4.72 13.95 4.46
N LEU A 217 -5.70 13.32 3.84
CA LEU A 217 -5.50 12.12 3.03
C LEU A 217 -4.85 12.49 1.68
N TRP A 218 -3.73 11.87 1.37
CA TRP A 218 -3.08 11.85 0.06
C TRP A 218 -3.19 10.46 -0.51
N LEU A 219 -3.71 10.33 -1.73
CA LEU A 219 -3.79 9.06 -2.43
C LEU A 219 -3.32 9.20 -3.88
N PRO A 220 -2.68 8.16 -4.43
CA PRO A 220 -2.37 8.11 -5.85
C PRO A 220 -3.66 7.96 -6.66
N GLN A 221 -3.88 8.81 -7.67
CA GLN A 221 -5.04 8.67 -8.56
C GLN A 221 -4.92 7.43 -9.43
N LYS A 222 -3.68 7.01 -9.76
CA LYS A 222 -3.40 5.80 -10.53
C LYS A 222 -2.43 4.90 -9.77
N ARG A 223 -2.77 3.63 -9.65
CA ARG A 223 -1.85 2.58 -9.22
C ARG A 223 -1.73 1.52 -10.31
N THR A 224 -0.57 0.89 -10.41
CA THR A 224 -0.34 -0.21 -11.36
C THR A 224 0.30 -1.37 -10.64
N LEU A 225 -0.35 -2.52 -10.66
CA LEU A 225 0.17 -3.76 -10.14
C LEU A 225 0.59 -4.63 -11.32
N GLN A 226 1.89 -4.96 -11.37
CA GLN A 226 2.50 -5.60 -12.53
C GLN A 226 3.37 -6.80 -12.13
N LYS A 227 3.23 -7.87 -12.91
CA LYS A 227 4.18 -8.98 -13.04
C LYS A 227 4.21 -9.36 -14.53
N GLU A 228 3.65 -10.51 -14.90
CA GLU A 228 3.33 -10.88 -16.30
C GLU A 228 2.04 -10.20 -16.78
N GLN A 229 1.13 -9.94 -15.85
CA GLN A 229 -0.13 -9.25 -16.09
C GLN A 229 -0.05 -7.83 -15.54
N VAL A 230 -0.79 -6.92 -16.16
CA VAL A 230 -0.93 -5.54 -15.72
C VAL A 230 -2.35 -5.32 -15.20
N ILE A 231 -2.46 -4.85 -13.96
CA ILE A 231 -3.72 -4.47 -13.33
C ILE A 231 -3.61 -3.02 -12.91
N THR A 232 -4.57 -2.19 -13.30
CA THR A 232 -4.56 -0.76 -12.96
C THR A 232 -5.72 -0.41 -12.04
N PHE A 233 -5.47 0.53 -11.13
CA PHE A 233 -6.46 1.08 -10.22
C PHE A 233 -6.58 2.57 -10.52
N SER A 234 -7.81 3.03 -10.72
CA SER A 234 -8.11 4.46 -10.91
C SER A 234 -9.09 4.92 -9.83
N ILE A 235 -8.68 5.90 -9.02
CA ILE A 235 -9.56 6.49 -8.00
C ILE A 235 -10.55 7.43 -8.69
N ASN A 236 -11.83 7.09 -8.60
CA ASN A 236 -12.91 7.88 -9.17
C ASN A 236 -13.39 8.96 -8.18
N HIS A 237 -13.56 8.58 -6.91
CA HIS A 237 -14.12 9.48 -5.91
C HIS A 237 -13.65 9.11 -4.50
N VAL A 238 -13.45 10.13 -3.65
CA VAL A 238 -13.12 9.95 -2.22
C VAL A 238 -14.01 10.86 -1.39
N LYS A 239 -14.71 10.30 -0.40
CA LYS A 239 -15.59 11.04 0.50
C LYS A 239 -15.23 10.76 1.96
N PRO A 240 -15.01 11.78 2.81
CA PRO A 240 -14.94 11.55 4.25
C PRO A 240 -16.32 11.12 4.77
N LEU A 241 -16.36 10.15 5.66
CA LEU A 241 -17.55 9.74 6.39
C LEU A 241 -17.49 10.19 7.85
N TYR A 242 -18.66 10.41 8.43
CA TYR A 242 -18.81 10.55 9.88
C TYR A 242 -18.87 9.15 10.51
N ALA A 243 -18.30 9.00 11.70
CA ALA A 243 -18.24 7.74 12.43
C ALA A 243 -19.57 7.40 13.11
N SER A 244 -20.65 7.32 12.32
CA SER A 244 -21.99 6.95 12.80
C SER A 244 -22.07 5.46 13.15
N SER A 245 -23.08 5.09 13.95
CA SER A 245 -23.38 3.69 14.28
C SER A 245 -23.52 2.81 13.03
N LYS A 246 -24.22 3.32 12.01
CA LYS A 246 -24.41 2.62 10.72
C LYS A 246 -23.09 2.34 10.00
N VAL A 247 -22.16 3.31 9.95
CA VAL A 247 -20.85 3.10 9.32
C VAL A 247 -20.01 2.10 10.11
N LYS A 248 -20.04 2.17 11.44
CA LYS A 248 -19.36 1.20 12.31
C LYS A 248 -19.92 -0.21 12.18
N GLU A 249 -21.24 -0.34 11.99
CA GLU A 249 -21.89 -1.63 11.73
C GLU A 249 -21.43 -2.24 10.41
N LEU A 250 -21.38 -1.46 9.32
CA LEU A 250 -20.88 -1.94 8.03
C LEU A 250 -19.44 -2.47 8.08
N LEU A 251 -18.61 -1.92 8.98
CA LEU A 251 -17.23 -2.34 9.22
C LEU A 251 -17.12 -3.56 10.14
N ASN A 252 -18.22 -4.02 10.73
CA ASN A 252 -18.24 -5.19 11.61
C ASN A 252 -18.52 -6.46 10.80
N PRO A 253 -17.73 -7.54 10.95
CA PRO A 253 -17.98 -8.80 10.25
C PRO A 253 -19.37 -9.43 10.50
N LYS A 254 -20.05 -9.08 11.60
CA LYS A 254 -21.42 -9.52 11.90
C LYS A 254 -22.46 -8.96 10.92
N ASP A 255 -22.20 -7.81 10.30
CA ASP A 255 -23.10 -7.21 9.31
C ASP A 255 -23.33 -8.13 8.10
N LEU A 256 -22.30 -8.89 7.70
CA LEU A 256 -22.41 -9.87 6.62
C LEU A 256 -23.53 -10.91 6.85
N LEU A 257 -23.78 -11.28 8.10
CA LEU A 257 -24.82 -12.27 8.44
C LEU A 257 -26.20 -11.62 8.58
N LYS A 258 -26.27 -10.40 9.12
CA LYS A 258 -27.53 -9.68 9.30
C LYS A 258 -28.20 -9.36 7.96
N ASN A 259 -27.40 -8.97 6.97
CA ASN A 259 -27.86 -8.52 5.67
C ASN A 259 -27.55 -9.54 4.56
N LYS A 260 -27.50 -10.84 4.88
CA LYS A 260 -27.06 -11.92 3.97
C LYS A 260 -27.81 -11.92 2.63
N GLU A 261 -29.10 -11.58 2.63
CA GLU A 261 -29.95 -11.57 1.43
C GLU A 261 -29.59 -10.42 0.49
N SER A 262 -29.09 -9.31 1.03
CA SER A 262 -28.57 -8.18 0.25
C SER A 262 -27.18 -8.44 -0.33
N TYR A 263 -26.50 -9.51 0.12
CA TYR A 263 -25.13 -9.86 -0.27
C TYR A 263 -25.09 -11.09 -1.16
N LYS A 264 -25.68 -11.00 -2.35
CA LYS A 264 -25.50 -12.01 -3.39
C LYS A 264 -24.03 -12.05 -3.82
N VAL A 265 -23.39 -13.20 -3.61
CA VAL A 265 -21.98 -13.40 -3.95
C VAL A 265 -21.88 -14.00 -5.35
N LEU A 266 -21.26 -13.27 -6.26
CA LEU A 266 -20.97 -13.70 -7.63
C LEU A 266 -19.47 -13.66 -7.83
N LEU A 267 -18.90 -14.84 -8.12
CA LEU A 267 -17.47 -15.00 -8.35
C LEU A 267 -17.21 -14.97 -9.87
N PRO A 268 -16.16 -14.26 -10.33
CA PRO A 268 -15.78 -14.25 -11.73
C PRO A 268 -15.35 -15.65 -12.19
N SER A 269 -15.58 -15.97 -13.47
CA SER A 269 -15.01 -17.14 -14.13
C SER A 269 -13.54 -16.92 -14.53
N GLU A 270 -13.14 -15.66 -14.71
CA GLU A 270 -11.82 -15.29 -15.17
C GLU A 270 -10.78 -15.45 -14.05
N GLU A 271 -9.83 -16.37 -14.25
CA GLU A 271 -8.84 -16.76 -13.24
C GLU A 271 -7.99 -15.57 -12.74
N VAL A 272 -7.61 -14.66 -13.62
CA VAL A 272 -6.87 -13.44 -13.26
C VAL A 272 -7.60 -12.59 -12.22
N ILE A 273 -8.93 -12.48 -12.34
CA ILE A 273 -9.74 -11.69 -11.41
C ILE A 273 -9.85 -12.43 -10.08
N LEU A 274 -10.08 -13.75 -10.11
CA LEU A 274 -10.10 -14.58 -8.91
C LEU A 274 -8.78 -14.52 -8.14
N ASN A 275 -7.65 -14.71 -8.83
CA ASN A 275 -6.31 -14.66 -8.26
C ASN A 275 -6.02 -13.26 -7.69
N PHE A 276 -6.45 -12.21 -8.37
CA PHE A 276 -6.32 -10.85 -7.87
C PHE A 276 -7.08 -10.64 -6.55
N TYR A 277 -8.37 -10.97 -6.50
CA TYR A 277 -9.18 -10.80 -5.28
C TYR A 277 -8.76 -11.75 -4.16
N ARG A 278 -8.14 -12.89 -4.48
CA ARG A 278 -7.61 -13.81 -3.47
C ARG A 278 -6.35 -13.26 -2.79
N ASN A 279 -5.47 -12.60 -3.56
CA ASN A 279 -4.10 -12.27 -3.15
C ASN A 279 -3.88 -10.79 -2.80
N PHE A 280 -4.58 -9.87 -3.44
CA PHE A 280 -4.37 -8.41 -3.29
C PHE A 280 -5.55 -7.70 -2.63
N ARG A 281 -6.65 -8.42 -2.47
CA ARG A 281 -7.80 -8.12 -1.64
C ARG A 281 -7.87 -9.22 -0.60
#